data_AF-A0A376P3T7-F1
#
_entry.id   AF-A0A376P3T7-F1
#
_cell.length_a   1.000
_cell.length_b   1.000
_cell.length_c   1.000
_cell.angle_alpha   90.00
_cell.angle_beta   90.00
_cell.angle_gamma   90.00
#
_symmetry.space_group_name_H-M   'P 1'
#
loop_
_entity.id
_entity.type
_entity.pdbx_description
1 polymer ?
#
loop_
_entity_poly.entity_id
_entity_poly.type
_entity_poly.pdbx_seq_one_letter_code
_entity_poly.pdbx_strand_id
1 'polypeptide(L)'
;MRRIADLHAGEAKTDARDAAIIAEAARTLPHALRTLKLADEQIAELSMLCGFDDDLAAQTTQASNRIRGLLTQIHPALERVLGPRLEHPAVLDLLQRYPHQKNSLRWVRRSWQPSSANLRLVWVNALQQT
;
A
#
# COMPACT_ATOMS: atom_id res chain seq x y z
N MET A 1 5.84 -34.33 -1.63
CA MET A 1 6.00 -33.56 -0.38
C MET A 1 4.66 -32.89 -0.06
N ARG A 2 4.02 -33.20 1.07
CA ARG A 2 2.84 -32.47 1.57
C ARG A 2 3.31 -31.34 2.47
N ARG A 3 2.80 -30.11 2.28
CA ARG A 3 3.13 -28.96 3.13
C ARG A 3 2.21 -28.96 4.36
N ILE A 4 2.69 -28.47 5.51
CA ILE A 4 1.87 -28.35 6.74
C ILE A 4 0.62 -27.48 6.49
N ALA A 5 0.74 -26.48 5.60
CA ALA A 5 -0.39 -25.67 5.15
C ALA A 5 -1.52 -26.50 4.52
N ASP A 6 -1.21 -27.65 3.91
CA ASP A 6 -2.19 -28.53 3.27
C ASP A 6 -2.98 -29.37 4.30
N LEU A 7 -2.49 -29.49 5.54
CA LEU A 7 -3.17 -30.20 6.64
C LEU A 7 -4.23 -29.32 7.32
N HIS A 8 -4.19 -28.00 7.09
CA HIS A 8 -5.10 -27.01 7.68
C HIS A 8 -5.79 -26.18 6.59
N ALA A 9 -6.42 -26.85 5.62
CA ALA A 9 -7.11 -26.19 4.51
C ALA A 9 -8.34 -25.36 4.95
N GLY A 10 -8.52 -24.19 4.35
CA GLY A 10 -9.83 -23.52 4.25
C GLY A 10 -10.17 -22.43 5.27
N GLU A 11 -9.25 -22.01 6.13
CA GLU A 11 -9.58 -21.12 7.26
C GLU A 11 -8.64 -19.91 7.31
N ALA A 12 -9.15 -18.75 7.71
CA ALA A 12 -8.44 -17.47 7.66
C ALA A 12 -7.09 -17.50 8.40
N LYS A 13 -6.11 -16.78 7.85
CA LYS A 13 -4.77 -16.63 8.45
C LYS A 13 -4.85 -15.72 9.67
N THR A 14 -4.46 -16.22 10.83
CA THR A 14 -4.33 -15.43 12.06
C THR A 14 -3.07 -15.87 12.82
N ASP A 15 -2.38 -14.92 13.46
CA ASP A 15 -1.11 -15.20 14.15
C ASP A 15 -1.29 -16.23 15.29
N ALA A 16 -2.40 -16.14 16.02
CA ALA A 16 -2.74 -17.07 17.09
C ALA A 16 -2.89 -18.52 16.57
N ARG A 17 -3.44 -18.68 15.37
CA ARG A 17 -3.63 -19.98 14.75
C ARG A 17 -2.33 -20.51 14.15
N ASP A 18 -1.56 -19.65 13.49
CA ASP A 18 -0.24 -20.02 12.97
C ASP A 18 0.65 -20.51 14.14
N ALA A 19 0.62 -19.84 15.29
CA ALA A 19 1.31 -20.28 16.51
C ALA A 19 0.83 -21.65 17.00
N ALA A 20 -0.49 -21.90 17.02
CA ALA A 20 -1.05 -23.20 17.41
C ALA A 20 -0.65 -24.32 16.44
N ILE A 21 -0.68 -24.06 15.13
CA ILE A 21 -0.26 -25.02 14.09
C ILE A 21 1.23 -25.32 14.20
N ILE A 22 2.08 -24.31 14.44
CA ILE A 22 3.52 -24.51 14.65
C ILE A 22 3.77 -25.34 15.91
N ALA A 23 3.06 -25.07 17.00
CA ALA A 23 3.19 -25.83 18.24
C ALA A 23 2.74 -27.30 18.07
N GLU A 24 1.65 -27.52 17.33
CA GLU A 24 1.17 -28.87 17.00
C GLU A 24 2.16 -29.62 16.11
N ALA A 25 2.68 -28.96 15.07
CA ALA A 25 3.69 -29.52 14.19
C ALA A 25 4.99 -29.83 14.93
N ALA A 26 5.40 -28.98 15.88
CA ALA A 26 6.57 -29.23 16.71
C ALA A 26 6.41 -30.50 17.57
N ARG A 27 5.18 -30.77 18.05
CA ARG A 27 4.88 -31.94 18.87
C ARG A 27 4.75 -33.23 18.06
N THR A 28 4.07 -33.16 16.90
CA THR A 28 3.65 -34.35 16.14
C THR A 28 4.53 -34.64 14.91
N LEU A 29 5.14 -33.61 14.33
CA LEU A 29 5.92 -33.66 13.09
C LEU A 29 7.22 -32.85 13.21
N PRO A 30 8.10 -33.14 14.19
CA PRO A 30 9.29 -32.31 14.46
C PRO A 30 10.26 -32.26 13.26
N HIS A 31 10.28 -33.30 12.42
CA HIS A 31 11.08 -33.36 11.20
C HIS A 31 10.56 -32.46 10.07
N ALA A 32 9.32 -31.97 10.18
CA ALA A 32 8.72 -31.04 9.23
C ALA A 32 9.06 -29.57 9.56
N LEU A 33 9.65 -29.31 10.75
CA LEU A 33 10.12 -28.00 11.16
C LEU A 33 11.65 -27.90 11.02
N ARG A 34 12.12 -26.79 10.45
CA ARG A 34 13.55 -26.48 10.39
C ARG A 34 13.96 -25.80 11.70
N THR A 35 14.94 -26.38 12.40
CA THR A 35 15.56 -25.74 13.57
C THR A 35 16.35 -24.51 13.14
N LEU A 36 16.02 -23.35 13.72
CA LEU A 36 16.81 -22.13 13.61
C LEU A 36 17.62 -21.97 14.90
N LYS A 37 18.95 -21.88 14.78
CA LYS A 37 19.80 -21.45 15.88
C LYS A 37 19.83 -19.92 15.85
N LEU A 38 19.27 -19.31 16.87
CA LEU A 38 19.35 -17.86 17.07
C LEU A 38 20.72 -17.58 17.69
N ALA A 39 21.56 -16.79 17.03
CA ALA A 39 22.65 -16.10 17.70
C ALA A 39 22.30 -14.61 17.82
N ASP A 40 22.92 -13.98 18.81
CA ASP A 40 22.62 -12.60 19.19
C ASP A 40 22.86 -11.61 18.04
N GLU A 41 23.82 -11.91 17.16
CA GLU A 41 24.12 -11.11 15.97
C GLU A 41 22.95 -11.12 14.97
N GLN A 42 22.34 -12.27 14.66
CA GLN A 42 21.21 -12.30 13.73
C GLN A 42 19.96 -11.63 14.32
N ILE A 43 19.77 -11.71 15.64
CA ILE A 43 18.68 -11.00 16.31
C ILE A 43 18.92 -9.49 16.21
N ALA A 44 20.14 -9.03 16.44
CA ALA A 44 20.50 -7.62 16.30
C ALA A 44 20.30 -7.11 14.86
N GLU A 45 20.75 -7.87 13.85
CA GLU A 45 20.54 -7.55 12.44
C GLU A 45 19.06 -7.48 12.05
N LEU A 46 18.26 -8.47 12.46
CA LEU A 46 16.82 -8.46 12.20
C LEU A 46 16.12 -7.29 12.91
N SER A 47 16.55 -6.94 14.12
CA SER A 47 16.00 -5.81 14.87
C SER A 47 16.32 -4.49 14.18
N MET A 48 17.53 -4.33 13.64
CA MET A 48 17.88 -3.17 12.80
C MET A 48 17.01 -3.11 11.55
N LEU A 49 16.79 -4.25 10.87
CA LEU A 49 15.94 -4.29 9.67
C LEU A 49 14.49 -3.92 9.96
N CYS A 50 13.92 -4.43 11.06
CA CYS A 50 12.58 -4.03 11.49
C CYS A 50 12.50 -2.54 11.81
N GLY A 51 13.53 -1.97 12.46
CA GLY A 51 13.61 -0.52 12.68
C GLY A 51 13.63 0.29 11.39
N PHE A 52 14.38 -0.18 10.37
CA PHE A 52 14.37 0.45 9.05
C PHE A 52 13.00 0.38 8.36
N ASP A 53 12.29 -0.75 8.49
CA ASP A 53 10.95 -0.91 7.93
C ASP A 53 9.95 0.05 8.60
N ASP A 54 10.02 0.22 9.92
CA ASP A 54 9.19 1.17 10.68
C ASP A 54 9.47 2.61 10.26
N ASP A 55 10.75 2.98 10.15
CA ASP A 55 11.18 4.29 9.66
C ASP A 55 10.68 4.55 8.24
N LEU A 56 10.76 3.55 7.36
CA LEU A 56 10.27 3.66 5.99
C LEU A 56 8.75 3.87 5.95
N ALA A 57 7.99 3.14 6.76
CA ALA A 57 6.54 3.31 6.86
C ALA A 57 6.15 4.73 7.33
N ALA A 58 6.90 5.27 8.30
CA ALA A 58 6.73 6.65 8.77
C ALA A 58 7.04 7.66 7.65
N GLN A 59 8.14 7.46 6.92
CA GLN A 59 8.52 8.31 5.79
C GLN A 59 7.50 8.28 4.65
N THR A 60 6.96 7.11 4.31
CA THR A 60 5.90 6.97 3.29
C THR A 60 4.67 7.75 3.70
N THR A 61 4.23 7.62 4.96
CA THR A 61 3.08 8.36 5.50
C THR A 61 3.32 9.87 5.46
N GLN A 62 4.52 10.31 5.86
CA GLN A 62 4.91 11.71 5.83
C GLN A 62 4.90 12.27 4.40
N ALA A 63 5.47 11.54 3.44
CA ALA A 63 5.49 11.91 2.03
C ALA A 63 4.08 12.00 1.44
N SER A 64 3.22 11.00 1.69
CA SER A 64 1.82 11.00 1.27
C SER A 64 1.07 12.23 1.79
N ASN A 65 1.21 12.54 3.08
CA ASN A 65 0.57 13.72 3.67
C ASN A 65 1.11 15.04 3.11
N ARG A 66 2.40 15.12 2.79
CA ARG A 66 2.99 16.29 2.14
C ARG A 66 2.45 16.49 0.71
N ILE A 67 2.31 15.40 -0.06
CA ILE A 67 1.72 15.45 -1.40
C ILE A 67 0.26 15.92 -1.32
N ARG A 68 -0.52 15.39 -0.37
CA ARG A 68 -1.91 15.84 -0.13
C ARG A 68 -1.97 17.31 0.24
N GLY A 69 -1.09 17.78 1.12
CA GLY A 69 -1.00 19.20 1.49
C GLY A 69 -0.75 20.11 0.27
N LEU A 70 0.20 19.73 -0.59
CA LEU A 70 0.49 20.45 -1.83
C LEU A 70 -0.69 20.43 -2.80
N LEU A 71 -1.32 19.27 -3.00
CA LEU A 71 -2.49 19.15 -3.87
C LEU A 71 -3.68 19.97 -3.35
N THR A 72 -3.90 20.03 -2.04
CA THR A 72 -4.94 20.87 -1.42
C THR A 72 -4.66 22.35 -1.65
N GLN A 73 -3.39 22.79 -1.56
CA GLN A 73 -3.05 24.20 -1.77
C GLN A 73 -3.21 24.64 -3.23
N ILE A 74 -2.83 23.78 -4.18
CA ILE A 74 -2.76 24.14 -5.60
C ILE A 74 -4.05 23.73 -6.34
N HIS A 75 -4.57 22.52 -6.13
CA HIS A 75 -5.75 21.97 -6.81
C HIS A 75 -6.65 21.10 -5.90
N PRO A 76 -7.51 21.69 -5.04
CA PRO A 76 -8.37 20.94 -4.12
C PRO A 76 -9.24 19.86 -4.79
N ALA A 77 -9.70 20.10 -6.03
CA ALA A 77 -10.50 19.13 -6.76
C ALA A 77 -9.71 17.89 -7.21
N LEU A 78 -8.38 18.00 -7.37
CA LEU A 78 -7.52 16.88 -7.76
C LEU A 78 -7.16 16.05 -6.54
N GLU A 79 -6.94 16.69 -5.38
CA GLU A 79 -6.77 16.00 -4.10
C GLU A 79 -7.99 15.11 -3.80
N ARG A 80 -9.22 15.61 -3.99
CA ARG A 80 -10.43 14.80 -3.76
C ARG A 80 -10.50 13.52 -4.60
N VAL A 81 -9.87 13.50 -5.78
CA VAL A 81 -9.90 12.36 -6.69
C VAL A 81 -8.71 11.43 -6.45
N LEU A 82 -7.51 11.97 -6.27
CA LEU A 82 -6.27 11.20 -6.17
C LEU A 82 -5.89 10.86 -4.72
N GLY A 83 -6.27 11.68 -3.75
CA GLY A 83 -5.91 11.55 -2.33
C GLY A 83 -6.16 10.15 -1.76
N PRO A 84 -7.35 9.57 -1.91
CA PRO A 84 -7.64 8.20 -1.45
C PRO A 84 -6.85 7.10 -2.17
N ARG A 85 -6.17 7.41 -3.28
CA ARG A 85 -5.46 6.47 -4.16
C ARG A 85 -3.97 6.76 -4.26
N LEU A 86 -3.43 7.66 -3.42
CA LEU A 86 -2.03 8.07 -3.49
C LEU A 86 -1.04 6.93 -3.23
N GLU A 87 -1.43 5.95 -2.43
CA GLU A 87 -0.64 4.74 -2.19
C GLU A 87 -0.54 3.83 -3.43
N HIS A 88 -1.35 4.07 -4.47
CA HIS A 88 -1.30 3.29 -5.70
C HIS A 88 -0.13 3.76 -6.58
N PRO A 89 0.83 2.88 -6.96
CA PRO A 89 2.05 3.27 -7.70
C PRO A 89 1.79 4.04 -8.99
N ALA A 90 0.73 3.68 -9.73
CA ALA A 90 0.34 4.39 -10.96
C ALA A 90 -0.04 5.87 -10.75
N VAL A 91 -0.58 6.23 -9.57
CA VAL A 91 -0.92 7.62 -9.25
C VAL A 91 0.35 8.43 -8.98
N LEU A 92 1.31 7.83 -8.29
CA LEU A 92 2.63 8.44 -8.05
C LEU A 92 3.40 8.62 -9.36
N ASP A 93 3.43 7.60 -10.23
CA ASP A 93 4.05 7.69 -11.56
C ASP A 93 3.42 8.80 -12.41
N LEU A 94 2.09 8.95 -12.35
CA LEU A 94 1.39 10.02 -13.05
C LEU A 94 1.77 11.41 -12.52
N LEU A 95 1.89 11.58 -11.20
CA LEU A 95 2.31 12.84 -10.59
C LEU A 95 3.77 13.18 -10.91
N GLN A 96 4.66 12.18 -10.94
CA GLN A 96 6.05 12.35 -11.32
C GLN A 96 6.21 12.70 -12.81
N ARG A 97 5.46 12.04 -13.69
CA ARG A 97 5.52 12.27 -15.15
C ARG A 97 4.86 13.57 -15.58
N TYR A 98 3.87 14.06 -14.82
CA TYR A 98 3.18 15.33 -15.09
C TYR A 98 3.19 16.26 -13.86
N PRO A 99 4.34 16.85 -13.50
CA PRO A 99 4.49 17.67 -12.31
C PRO A 99 3.78 19.03 -12.39
N HIS A 100 3.25 19.40 -13.55
CA HIS A 100 2.56 20.68 -13.78
C HIS A 100 1.05 20.47 -13.97
N GLN A 101 0.26 21.20 -13.16
CA GLN A 101 -1.21 21.22 -13.16
C GLN A 101 -1.85 21.24 -14.56
N LYS A 102 -1.32 22.05 -15.49
CA LYS A 102 -1.88 22.20 -16.85
C LYS A 102 -1.72 20.94 -17.71
N ASN A 103 -0.66 20.15 -17.52
CA ASN A 103 -0.39 18.97 -18.33
C ASN A 103 -1.14 17.73 -17.81
N SER A 104 -1.30 17.59 -16.50
CA SER A 104 -2.10 16.51 -15.90
C SER A 104 -3.58 16.66 -16.24
N LEU A 105 -4.15 17.87 -16.14
CA LEU A 105 -5.53 18.15 -16.57
C LEU A 105 -5.75 17.89 -18.06
N ARG A 106 -4.79 18.26 -18.91
CA ARG A 106 -4.86 18.01 -20.37
C ARG A 106 -4.84 16.53 -20.71
N TRP A 107 -4.05 15.72 -19.99
CA TRP A 107 -4.03 14.27 -20.17
C TRP A 107 -5.34 13.62 -19.68
N VAL A 108 -5.80 13.96 -18.48
CA VAL A 108 -7.06 13.43 -17.91
C VAL A 108 -8.26 13.78 -18.80
N ARG A 109 -8.29 15.00 -19.37
CA ARG A 109 -9.31 15.42 -20.34
C ARG A 109 -9.29 14.63 -21.65
N ARG A 110 -8.13 14.05 -22.01
CA ARG A 110 -7.95 13.24 -23.24
C ARG A 110 -8.18 11.75 -23.02
N SER A 111 -7.91 11.24 -21.82
CA SER A 111 -7.93 9.80 -21.51
C SER A 111 -9.18 9.33 -20.78
N TRP A 112 -9.97 10.23 -20.16
CA TRP A 112 -11.10 9.84 -19.32
C TRP A 112 -12.45 10.30 -19.89
N GLN A 113 -13.24 9.35 -20.42
CA GLN A 113 -14.64 9.59 -20.79
C GLN A 113 -15.57 9.14 -19.64
N PRO A 114 -16.40 10.02 -19.05
CA PRO A 114 -17.29 9.63 -17.97
C PRO A 114 -18.43 8.76 -18.52
N SER A 115 -18.64 7.58 -17.93
CA SER A 115 -19.72 6.67 -18.32
C SER A 115 -21.11 7.10 -17.80
N SER A 116 -21.18 8.12 -16.94
CA SER A 116 -22.45 8.62 -16.38
C SER A 116 -22.54 10.15 -16.33
N ALA A 117 -23.77 10.67 -16.44
CA ALA A 117 -24.07 12.11 -16.51
C ALA A 117 -23.71 12.87 -15.22
N ASN A 118 -23.84 12.23 -14.05
CA ASN A 118 -23.48 12.85 -12.77
C ASN A 118 -21.98 13.15 -12.65
N LEU A 119 -21.13 12.30 -13.22
CA LEU A 119 -19.68 12.52 -13.24
C LEU A 119 -19.28 13.65 -14.21
N ARG A 120 -20.06 13.90 -15.27
CA ARG A 120 -19.87 15.06 -16.17
C ARG A 120 -20.18 16.38 -15.48
N LEU A 121 -21.23 16.46 -14.68
CA LEU A 121 -21.62 17.68 -13.95
C LEU A 121 -20.60 18.08 -12.89
N VAL A 122 -20.07 17.11 -12.13
CA VAL A 122 -18.97 17.35 -11.18
C VAL A 122 -17.71 17.85 -11.91
N TRP A 123 -17.45 17.31 -13.12
CA TRP A 123 -16.34 17.73 -13.97
C TRP A 123 -16.48 19.14 -14.55
N VAL A 124 -17.66 19.50 -15.05
CA VAL A 124 -17.94 20.84 -15.60
C VAL A 124 -17.85 21.90 -14.50
N ASN A 125 -18.41 21.62 -13.33
CA ASN A 125 -18.31 22.54 -12.18
C ASN A 125 -16.88 22.66 -11.65
N ALA A 126 -16.07 21.60 -11.70
CA ALA A 126 -14.67 21.65 -11.28
C ALA A 126 -13.77 22.47 -12.22
N LEU A 127 -14.16 22.65 -13.49
CA LEU A 127 -13.38 23.41 -14.48
C LEU A 127 -13.77 24.90 -14.57
N GLN A 128 -14.92 25.32 -14.02
CA GLN A 128 -15.38 26.71 -14.06
C GLN A 128 -14.88 27.57 -12.89
N GLN A 129 -14.17 27.00 -11.91
CA GLN A 129 -13.67 27.72 -10.72
C GLN A 129 -12.16 28.04 -10.77
N THR A 130 -11.55 28.08 -11.96
CA THR A 130 -10.19 28.63 -12.16
C THR A 130 -10.24 30.06 -12.63
#